data_AF-A0A4V2V0F3-F1
#
_entry.id   AF-A0A4V2V0F3-F1
#
_cell.length_a   1.000
_cell.length_b   1.000
_cell.length_c   1.000
_cell.angle_alpha   90.00
_cell.angle_beta   90.00
_cell.angle_gamma   90.00
#
_symmetry.space_group_name_H-M   'P 1'
#
loop_
_entity.id
_entity.type
_entity.pdbx_description
1 polymer ?
#
loop_
_entity_poly.entity_id
_entity_poly.type
_entity_poly.pdbx_seq_one_letter_code
_entity_poly.pdbx_strand_id
1 'polypeptide(L)' 'MKGFIDLSCTIENGMPVHPFDSEVKLYQDRFLEKNKYNNSRLETGMHAGTHIDIPRHLFAFCNKNR' A
#
# COMPACT_ATOMS: atom_id res chain seq x y z
N MET A 1 2.68 -3.48 -32.62
CA MET A 1 3.13 -4.14 -31.38
C MET A 1 2.28 -3.61 -30.23
N LYS A 2 1.69 -4.48 -29.41
CA LYS A 2 1.14 -4.08 -28.10
C LYS A 2 2.19 -4.44 -27.05
N GLY A 3 2.77 -3.43 -26.41
CA GLY A 3 3.67 -3.60 -25.27
C GLY A 3 2.92 -3.33 -23.96
N PHE A 4 3.48 -3.79 -22.85
CA PHE A 4 3.03 -3.38 -21.52
C PHE A 4 3.71 -2.06 -21.15
N ILE A 5 2.94 -1.16 -20.54
CA ILE A 5 3.43 0.10 -19.97
C ILE A 5 3.08 0.04 -18.49
N ASP A 6 4.07 0.22 -17.62
CA ASP A 6 3.85 0.36 -16.19
C ASP A 6 3.46 1.81 -15.86
N LEU A 7 2.37 1.96 -15.10
CA LEU A 7 1.84 3.25 -14.64
C LEU A 7 1.91 3.37 -13.11
N SER A 8 2.67 2.50 -12.46
CA SER A 8 2.78 2.41 -11.01
C SER A 8 4.05 3.11 -10.52
N CYS A 9 3.97 3.70 -9.32
CA CYS A 9 5.14 4.18 -8.59
C CYS A 9 5.63 3.10 -7.61
N THR A 10 6.95 3.01 -7.42
CA THR A 10 7.55 2.16 -6.39
C THR A 10 7.09 2.58 -4.99
N ILE A 11 6.77 1.60 -4.14
CA ILE A 11 6.48 1.84 -2.72
C ILE A 11 7.79 1.83 -1.93
N GLU A 12 8.06 2.92 -1.23
CA GLU A 12 9.29 3.12 -0.45
C GLU A 12 8.96 3.51 1.00
N ASN A 13 9.87 3.18 1.91
CA ASN A 13 9.74 3.59 3.31
C ASN A 13 9.80 5.12 3.44
N GLY A 14 8.84 5.73 4.13
CA GLY A 14 8.79 7.18 4.32
C GLY A 14 8.48 7.96 3.04
N MET A 15 7.93 7.30 2.00
CA MET A 15 7.53 7.99 0.78
C MET A 15 6.46 9.07 1.08
N PRO A 16 6.39 10.14 0.27
CA PRO A 16 5.37 11.17 0.46
C PRO A 16 3.95 10.58 0.40
N VAL A 17 3.13 11.00 1.36
CA VAL A 17 1.70 10.70 1.44
C VAL A 17 0.91 12.00 1.61
N HIS A 18 -0.41 11.93 1.57
CA HIS A 18 -1.25 13.08 1.89
C HIS A 18 -0.96 13.56 3.33
N PRO A 19 -0.97 14.87 3.62
CA PRO A 19 -0.63 15.39 4.96
C PRO A 19 -1.48 14.88 6.13
N PHE A 20 -2.63 14.26 5.86
CA PHE A 20 -3.52 13.67 6.87
C PHE A 20 -3.45 12.15 6.92
N ASP A 21 -2.66 11.51 6.05
CA ASP A 21 -2.46 10.07 6.08
C ASP A 21 -1.28 9.68 6.98
N SER A 22 -1.33 8.46 7.48
CA SER A 22 -0.20 7.85 8.19
C SER A 22 0.96 7.58 7.22
N GLU A 23 2.19 7.75 7.72
CA GLU A 23 3.41 7.42 6.99
C GLU A 23 3.45 5.94 6.55
N VAL A 24 3.97 5.68 5.35
CA VAL A 24 4.29 4.33 4.87
C VAL A 24 5.55 3.82 5.56
N LYS A 25 5.45 2.65 6.21
CA LYS A 25 6.61 1.97 6.82
C LYS A 25 6.91 0.68 6.07
N LEU A 26 8.12 0.59 5.53
CA LEU A 26 8.63 -0.61 4.89
C LEU A 26 10.01 -0.95 5.48
N TYR A 27 10.09 -2.08 6.17
CA TYR A 27 11.32 -2.50 6.83
C TYR A 27 11.47 -4.01 6.81
N GLN A 28 12.71 -4.49 6.85
CA GLN A 28 13.01 -5.91 6.96
C GLN A 28 12.99 -6.33 8.43
N ASP A 29 12.19 -7.34 8.77
CA ASP A 29 12.04 -7.84 10.14
C ASP A 29 12.59 -9.26 10.32
N ARG A 30 12.95 -9.93 9.22
CA ARG A 30 13.62 -11.24 9.21
C ARG A 30 14.78 -11.25 8.22
N PHE A 31 15.89 -11.82 8.64
CA PHE A 31 17.14 -11.88 7.90
C PHE A 31 17.56 -13.33 7.68
N LEU A 32 17.97 -13.69 6.46
CA LEU A 32 18.28 -15.07 6.06
C LEU A 32 19.27 -15.77 7.01
N GLU A 33 20.35 -15.10 7.40
CA GLU A 33 21.40 -15.68 8.24
C GLU A 33 20.85 -16.15 9.61
N LYS A 34 20.04 -15.30 10.24
CA LYS A 34 19.48 -15.49 11.58
C LYS A 34 18.18 -16.29 11.58
N ASN A 35 17.30 -16.03 10.62
CA ASN A 35 15.93 -16.52 10.59
C ASN A 35 15.71 -17.64 9.58
N LYS A 36 16.68 -17.93 8.70
CA LYS A 36 16.60 -18.90 7.60
C LYS A 36 15.58 -18.55 6.52
N TYR A 37 15.09 -17.31 6.53
CA TYR A 37 14.32 -16.68 5.45
C TYR A 37 14.42 -15.15 5.57
N ASN A 38 14.14 -14.44 4.47
CA ASN A 38 13.97 -12.99 4.47
C ASN A 38 12.49 -12.65 4.53
N ASN A 39 12.15 -11.61 5.29
CA ASN A 39 10.81 -11.06 5.30
C ASN A 39 10.88 -9.54 5.52
N SER A 40 10.01 -8.84 4.80
CA SER A 40 9.79 -7.41 4.96
C SER A 40 8.35 -7.19 5.38
N ARG A 41 8.16 -6.23 6.28
CA ARG A 41 6.86 -5.80 6.73
C ARG A 41 6.53 -4.45 6.09
N LEU A 42 5.34 -4.38 5.53
CA LEU A 42 4.76 -3.16 4.98
C LEU A 42 3.55 -2.75 5.83
N GLU A 43 3.55 -1.53 6.30
CA GLU A 43 2.41 -0.86 6.94
C GLU A 43 2.07 0.38 6.12
N THR A 44 0.84 0.44 5.60
CA THR A 44 0.43 1.51 4.69
C THR A 44 -1.08 1.77 4.76
N GLY A 45 -1.48 3.01 4.47
CA GLY A 45 -2.87 3.34 4.18
C GLY A 45 -3.27 2.90 2.77
N MET A 46 -4.58 2.78 2.51
CA MET A 46 -5.06 2.37 1.20
C MET A 46 -4.84 3.40 0.09
N HIS A 47 -4.53 4.66 0.43
CA HIS A 47 -4.31 5.74 -0.54
C HIS A 47 -2.82 6.07 -0.78
N ALA A 48 -1.91 5.21 -0.32
CA ALA A 48 -0.47 5.42 -0.53
C ALA A 48 -0.04 5.01 -1.95
N GLY A 49 0.81 5.83 -2.58
CA GLY A 49 1.36 5.56 -3.92
C GLY A 49 0.28 5.49 -5.00
N THR A 50 0.52 4.71 -6.06
CA THR A 50 -0.49 4.43 -7.08
C THR A 50 -1.54 3.47 -6.50
N HIS A 51 -2.78 3.95 -6.32
CA HIS A 51 -3.83 3.21 -5.62
C HIS A 51 -5.17 3.26 -6.35
N ILE A 52 -6.16 2.55 -5.81
CA ILE A 52 -7.53 2.49 -6.31
C ILE A 52 -8.48 2.82 -5.19
N ASP A 53 -9.27 3.88 -5.36
CA ASP A 53 -10.36 4.22 -4.45
C ASP A 53 -11.60 3.40 -4.76
N ILE A 54 -12.14 2.75 -3.72
CA ILE A 54 -13.41 2.03 -3.78
C ILE A 54 -14.55 2.95 -3.34
N PRO A 55 -15.83 2.69 -3.69
CA PRO A 55 -16.95 3.56 -3.32
C PRO A 55 -17.05 3.87 -1.81
N ARG A 56 -16.62 2.95 -0.96
CA ARG A 56 -16.60 3.15 0.51
C ARG A 56 -15.63 4.25 0.97
N HIS A 57 -14.68 4.66 0.12
CA HIS A 57 -13.79 5.78 0.38
C HIS A 57 -14.59 7.07 0.66
N LEU A 58 -15.69 7.29 -0.08
CA LEU A 58 -16.55 8.48 0.06
C LEU A 58 -17.94 8.19 0.61
N PHE A 59 -18.45 6.97 0.42
CA PHE A 59 -19.83 6.63 0.77
C PHE A 59 -19.91 5.65 1.94
N ALA A 60 -20.83 5.94 2.87
CA ALA A 60 -21.17 5.00 3.91
C ALA A 60 -21.74 3.70 3.31
N PHE A 61 -21.53 2.58 4.00
CA PHE A 61 -22.14 1.32 3.61
C PHE A 61 -23.66 1.41 3.73
N CYS A 62 -24.35 1.50 2.58
CA CYS A 62 -25.79 1.38 2.52
C CYS A 62 -26.15 -0.11 2.48
N ASN A 63 -26.69 -0.63 3.58
CA ASN A 63 -27.22 -1.99 3.60
C ASN A 63 -28.63 -1.97 2.97
N LYS A 64 -28.77 -2.45 1.73
CA LYS A 64 -30.06 -2.46 1.01
C LYS A 64 -31.10 -3.45 1.58
N ASN A 65 -30.75 -4.18 2.65
CA ASN A 65 -31.61 -5.19 3.31
C ASN A 65 -32.02 -4.81 4.74
N ARG A 66 -32.09 -3.52 5.07
CA ARG A 66 -32.81 -3.00 6.24
C ARG A 66 -33.82 -1.96 5.79
#